data_AF-A0A5E5PJT7-F1
#
_entry.id   AF-A0A5E5PJT7-F1
#
_cell.length_a   1.000
_cell.length_b   1.000
_cell.length_c   1.000
_cell.angle_alpha   90.00
_cell.angle_beta   90.00
_cell.angle_gamma   90.00
#
_symmetry.space_group_name_H-M   'P 1'
#
loop_
_entity.id
_entity.type
_entity.pdbx_description
1 polymer ?
#
loop_
_entity_poly.entity_id
_entity_poly.type
_entity_poly.pdbx_seq_one_letter_code
_entity_poly.pdbx_strand_id
1 'polypeptide(L)'
;MNNGLSDKQLKEIVNVLCQYKAVDKSVLFGSRAMGSYKKGSDVDITIMGENADFTLAAKIKSHLEDDTYLPYFFDVISYNTIKSDELKEHIKRYGKTILSGENNIPNGWVETTLGEVVDIFNQKRIPLSTKVRNKRKGIYPYYGASNIVDFIDDYIFDGEYLLISEDGENLNTRNTPIAFIAKGKFWVNNHAHIVKGKYPHLTKYLGLYFSKLDISAFITGAVQPKLSKGNLVNIPITIPKSIAEQKAIAQILTAFDDKIELLQAQNKTLETTAQTIFKEWFGKYQIGDELPEGWRMFQ
;
A
#
# COMPACT_ATOMS: atom_id res chain seq x y z
N MET A 1 2.54 -19.42 23.62
CA MET A 1 3.69 -20.34 23.82
C MET A 1 4.25 -20.10 25.22
N ASN A 2 4.64 -21.13 25.97
CA ASN A 2 5.33 -20.92 27.25
C ASN A 2 6.84 -20.67 26.97
N ASN A 3 7.22 -19.41 26.78
CA ASN A 3 8.60 -18.98 26.46
C ASN A 3 9.05 -17.75 27.27
N GLY A 4 8.25 -17.32 28.26
CA GLY A 4 8.56 -16.19 29.12
C GLY A 4 8.47 -14.82 28.47
N LEU A 5 7.92 -14.74 27.26
CA LEU A 5 7.66 -13.49 26.55
C LEU A 5 6.15 -13.28 26.47
N SER A 6 5.69 -12.08 26.81
CA SER A 6 4.30 -11.68 26.56
C SER A 6 4.05 -11.54 25.06
N ASP A 7 2.79 -11.64 24.63
CA ASP A 7 2.42 -11.47 23.22
C ASP A 7 2.86 -10.10 22.66
N LYS A 8 2.85 -9.05 23.50
CA LYS A 8 3.34 -7.72 23.14
C LYS A 8 4.84 -7.71 22.88
N GLN A 9 5.62 -8.36 23.75
CA GLN A 9 7.08 -8.45 23.59
C GLN A 9 7.45 -9.28 22.37
N LEU A 10 6.76 -10.40 22.15
CA LEU A 10 6.99 -11.23 20.97
C LEU A 10 6.65 -10.48 19.67
N LYS A 11 5.55 -9.70 19.67
CA LYS A 11 5.18 -8.86 18.52
C LYS A 11 6.24 -7.80 18.23
N GLU A 12 6.81 -7.18 19.26
CA GLU A 12 7.89 -6.20 19.08
C GLU A 12 9.13 -6.81 18.44
N ILE A 13 9.55 -8.00 18.90
CA ILE A 13 10.69 -8.73 18.32
C ILE A 13 10.43 -9.04 16.84
N VAL A 14 9.24 -9.56 16.52
CA VAL A 14 8.86 -9.89 15.15
C VAL A 14 8.80 -8.64 14.26
N ASN A 15 8.29 -7.52 14.78
CA ASN A 15 8.26 -6.25 14.04
C ASN A 15 9.66 -5.77 13.65
N VAL A 16 10.65 -5.91 14.55
CA VAL A 16 12.05 -5.58 14.23
C VAL A 16 12.57 -6.52 13.15
N LEU A 17 12.38 -7.84 13.30
CA LEU A 17 12.85 -8.83 12.32
C LEU A 17 12.25 -8.61 10.92
N CYS A 18 10.96 -8.31 10.83
CA CYS A 18 10.26 -8.05 9.56
C CYS A 18 10.77 -6.82 8.78
N GLN A 19 11.49 -5.89 9.43
CA GLN A 19 12.09 -4.75 8.74
C GLN A 19 13.27 -5.15 7.86
N TYR A 20 13.83 -6.34 8.07
CA TYR A 20 15.00 -6.83 7.35
C TYR A 20 14.59 -7.87 6.32
N LYS A 21 14.44 -7.45 5.06
CA LYS A 21 14.03 -8.34 3.94
C LYS A 21 14.91 -9.57 3.74
N ALA A 22 16.16 -9.54 4.18
CA ALA A 22 17.10 -10.65 4.12
C ALA A 22 16.79 -11.76 5.17
N VAL A 23 15.87 -11.51 6.10
CA VAL A 23 15.42 -12.51 7.08
C VAL A 23 14.13 -13.14 6.57
N ASP A 24 14.26 -14.33 5.99
CA ASP A 24 13.12 -15.14 5.59
C ASP A 24 12.51 -15.81 6.81
N LYS A 25 13.32 -16.44 7.65
CA LYS A 25 12.86 -17.20 8.81
C LYS A 25 13.66 -16.84 10.04
N SER A 26 12.98 -16.78 11.18
CA SER A 26 13.61 -16.63 12.47
C SER A 26 13.05 -17.61 13.49
N VAL A 27 13.94 -18.15 14.30
CA VAL A 27 13.65 -19.19 15.29
C VAL A 27 14.19 -18.75 16.63
N LEU A 28 13.32 -18.70 17.64
CA LEU A 28 13.71 -18.61 19.04
C LEU A 28 14.26 -19.97 19.46
N PHE A 29 15.47 -20.02 20.02
CA PHE A 29 16.08 -21.25 20.53
C PHE A 29 16.50 -21.10 21.99
N GLY A 30 17.27 -22.05 22.51
CA GLY A 30 17.83 -21.97 23.87
C GLY A 30 16.79 -22.11 24.99
N SER A 31 17.10 -21.52 26.14
CA SER A 31 16.37 -21.74 27.40
C SER A 31 14.89 -21.35 27.31
N ARG A 32 14.58 -20.28 26.59
CA ARG A 32 13.21 -19.78 26.37
C ARG A 32 12.42 -20.68 25.43
N ALA A 33 13.06 -21.21 24.39
CA ALA A 33 12.41 -22.17 23.51
C ALA A 33 12.10 -23.49 24.24
N MET A 34 13.01 -23.97 25.09
CA MET A 34 12.85 -25.18 25.89
C MET A 34 11.91 -25.02 27.10
N GLY A 35 11.62 -23.79 27.53
CA GLY A 35 10.82 -23.53 28.73
C GLY A 35 11.60 -23.64 30.05
N SER A 36 12.93 -23.76 29.98
CA SER A 36 13.84 -23.83 31.14
C SER A 36 14.44 -22.46 31.51
N TYR A 37 13.86 -21.37 31.01
CA TYR A 37 14.33 -20.00 31.21
C TYR A 37 14.10 -19.48 32.63
N LYS A 38 14.92 -18.50 33.02
CA LYS A 38 14.74 -17.66 34.22
C LYS A 38 14.28 -16.26 33.79
N LYS A 39 13.83 -15.44 34.75
CA LYS A 39 13.31 -14.09 34.47
C LYS A 39 14.30 -13.20 33.69
N GLY A 40 15.59 -13.32 34.00
CA GLY A 40 16.68 -12.58 33.33
C GLY A 40 17.43 -13.38 32.27
N SER A 41 16.88 -14.51 31.78
CA SER A 41 17.53 -15.25 30.69
C SER A 41 17.50 -14.43 29.40
N ASP A 42 18.59 -14.53 28.64
CA ASP A 42 18.71 -13.90 27.33
C ASP A 42 17.69 -14.47 26.34
N VAL A 43 17.50 -13.76 25.23
CA VAL A 43 16.61 -14.19 24.14
C VAL A 43 17.47 -14.63 22.95
N ASP A 44 17.63 -15.95 22.82
CA ASP A 44 18.39 -16.59 21.76
C ASP A 44 17.58 -16.67 20.46
N ILE A 45 18.02 -15.99 19.41
CA ILE A 45 17.32 -15.93 18.11
C ILE A 45 18.28 -16.31 17.00
N THR A 46 17.84 -17.17 16.09
CA THR A 46 18.54 -17.39 14.83
C THR A 46 17.78 -16.80 13.66
N ILE A 47 18.50 -16.24 12.70
CA ILE A 47 17.97 -15.72 11.44
C ILE A 47 18.44 -16.60 10.28
N MET A 48 17.56 -16.78 9.31
CA MET A 48 17.75 -17.57 8.09
C MET A 48 17.23 -16.73 6.93
N GLY A 49 17.96 -16.67 5.83
CA GLY A 49 17.51 -16.08 4.59
C GLY A 49 18.65 -15.70 3.66
N GLU A 50 18.31 -15.18 2.48
CA GLU A 50 19.29 -14.73 1.51
C GLU A 50 20.10 -13.54 2.07
N ASN A 51 21.42 -13.69 2.17
CA ASN A 51 22.33 -12.72 2.80
C ASN A 51 22.08 -12.45 4.29
N ALA A 52 21.42 -13.37 5.01
CA ALA A 52 21.38 -13.33 6.47
C ALA A 52 22.75 -13.72 7.05
N ASP A 53 23.69 -12.79 7.06
CA ASP A 53 25.07 -13.01 7.52
C ASP A 53 25.31 -12.53 8.97
N PHE A 54 26.56 -12.58 9.43
CA PHE A 54 26.95 -12.12 10.76
C PHE A 54 26.72 -10.61 10.94
N THR A 55 26.96 -9.82 9.89
CA THR A 55 26.75 -8.36 9.92
C THR A 55 25.29 -8.02 10.15
N LEU A 56 24.38 -8.71 9.46
CA LEU A 56 22.94 -8.55 9.65
C LEU A 56 22.51 -8.97 11.05
N ALA A 57 23.01 -10.10 11.55
CA ALA A 57 22.72 -10.57 12.90
C ALA A 57 23.13 -9.54 13.97
N ALA A 58 24.32 -8.95 13.86
CA ALA A 58 24.79 -7.90 14.75
C ALA A 58 23.92 -6.63 14.68
N LYS A 59 23.50 -6.24 13.46
CA LYS A 59 22.61 -5.09 13.27
C LYS A 59 21.23 -5.31 13.90
N ILE A 60 20.66 -6.49 13.74
CA ILE A 60 19.38 -6.86 14.36
C ILE A 60 19.49 -6.90 15.87
N LYS A 61 20.60 -7.44 16.41
CA LYS A 61 20.87 -7.41 17.86
C LYS A 61 20.85 -5.99 18.41
N SER A 62 21.63 -5.08 17.82
CA SER A 62 21.64 -3.67 18.25
C SER A 62 20.27 -3.02 18.14
N HIS A 63 19.52 -3.24 17.04
CA HIS A 63 18.14 -2.74 16.94
C HIS A 63 17.26 -3.24 18.09
N LEU A 64 17.30 -4.54 18.40
CA LEU A 64 16.50 -5.12 19.47
C LEU A 64 16.85 -4.54 20.85
N GLU A 65 18.14 -4.29 21.13
CA GLU A 65 18.61 -3.82 22.43
C GLU A 65 18.53 -2.30 22.59
N ASP A 66 18.82 -1.54 21.53
CA ASP A 66 18.97 -0.08 21.58
C ASP A 66 17.69 0.67 21.18
N ASP A 67 16.93 0.14 20.21
CA ASP A 67 15.77 0.82 19.61
C ASP A 67 14.42 0.29 20.12
N THR A 68 14.43 -0.65 21.07
CA THR A 68 13.19 -1.17 21.69
C THR A 68 13.20 -1.03 23.20
N TYR A 69 12.01 -1.07 23.82
CA TYR A 69 11.86 -1.08 25.29
C TYR A 69 11.88 -2.50 25.88
N LEU A 70 12.49 -3.47 25.19
CA LEU A 70 12.53 -4.86 25.66
C LEU A 70 13.59 -5.00 26.77
N PRO A 71 13.23 -5.51 27.95
CA PRO A 71 14.15 -5.58 29.09
C PRO A 71 15.04 -6.84 29.05
N TYR A 72 15.55 -7.20 27.86
CA TYR A 72 16.30 -8.43 27.64
C TYR A 72 17.53 -8.16 26.79
N PHE A 73 18.58 -8.94 27.02
CA PHE A 73 19.68 -9.07 26.06
C PHE A 73 19.32 -10.11 25.00
N PHE A 74 19.88 -9.93 23.82
CA PHE A 74 19.62 -10.76 22.65
C PHE A 74 20.90 -11.39 22.13
N ASP A 75 20.85 -12.69 21.90
CA ASP A 75 21.87 -13.40 21.14
C ASP A 75 21.30 -13.78 19.77
N VAL A 76 21.61 -12.93 18.79
CA VAL A 76 21.17 -13.10 17.40
C VAL A 76 22.28 -13.74 16.59
N ILE A 77 22.02 -14.90 15.99
CA ILE A 77 22.99 -15.61 15.15
C ILE A 77 22.44 -15.95 13.77
N SER A 78 23.29 -15.83 12.74
CA SER A 78 22.95 -16.32 11.40
C SER A 78 23.04 -17.84 11.35
N TYR A 79 21.92 -18.51 11.12
CA TYR A 79 21.86 -19.96 10.97
C TYR A 79 22.76 -20.48 9.84
N ASN A 80 22.82 -19.72 8.74
CA ASN A 80 23.59 -20.07 7.53
C ASN A 80 25.09 -20.15 7.84
N THR A 81 25.56 -19.40 8.83
CA THR A 81 26.98 -19.32 9.22
C THR A 81 27.37 -20.26 10.36
N ILE A 82 26.41 -20.96 10.98
CA ILE A 82 26.70 -21.88 12.10
C ILE A 82 27.60 -23.02 11.60
N LYS A 83 28.75 -23.19 12.25
CA LYS A 83 29.69 -24.30 11.97
C LYS A 83 29.44 -25.55 12.83
N SER A 84 28.82 -25.39 14.00
CA SER A 84 28.53 -26.50 14.92
C SER A 84 27.27 -27.25 14.48
N ASP A 85 27.41 -28.53 14.15
CA ASP A 85 26.29 -29.40 13.82
C ASP A 85 25.39 -29.68 15.04
N GLU A 86 25.98 -29.76 16.23
CA GLU A 86 25.22 -29.92 17.49
C GLU A 86 24.25 -28.77 17.71
N LEU A 87 24.71 -27.53 17.45
CA LEU A 87 23.87 -26.35 17.59
C LEU A 87 22.75 -26.31 16.54
N LYS A 88 23.05 -26.69 15.29
CA LYS A 88 22.03 -26.81 14.24
C LYS A 88 20.96 -27.82 14.63
N GLU A 89 21.35 -29.00 15.11
CA GLU A 89 20.40 -30.04 15.54
C GLU A 89 19.59 -29.59 16.77
N HIS A 90 20.20 -28.88 17.71
CA HIS A 90 19.49 -28.30 18.84
C HIS A 90 18.41 -27.31 18.39
N ILE A 91 18.75 -26.39 17.49
CA ILE A 91 17.81 -25.41 16.92
C ILE A 91 16.68 -26.11 16.16
N LYS A 92 17.00 -27.13 15.35
CA LYS A 92 15.97 -27.90 14.62
C LYS A 92 15.02 -28.62 15.58
N ARG A 93 15.54 -29.20 16.67
CA ARG A 93 14.78 -30.05 17.59
C ARG A 93 13.95 -29.26 18.60
N TYR A 94 14.49 -28.17 19.14
CA TYR A 94 13.87 -27.42 20.24
C TYR A 94 13.48 -25.99 19.87
N GLY A 95 13.94 -25.49 18.72
CA GLY A 95 13.64 -24.15 18.26
C GLY A 95 12.15 -23.95 17.99
N LYS A 96 11.66 -22.76 18.34
CA LYS A 96 10.29 -22.30 18.06
C LYS A 96 10.36 -21.23 17.00
N THR A 97 9.73 -21.49 15.85
CA THR A 97 9.66 -20.50 14.77
C THR A 97 8.86 -19.30 15.23
N ILE A 98 9.45 -18.11 15.12
CA ILE A 98 8.84 -16.82 15.48
C ILE A 98 8.60 -15.92 14.25
N LEU A 99 9.30 -16.21 13.14
CA LEU A 99 9.10 -15.62 11.81
C LEU A 99 9.36 -16.70 10.75
N SER A 100 8.59 -16.79 9.68
CA SER A 100 8.85 -17.75 8.58
C SER A 100 8.47 -17.18 7.22
N GLY A 101 9.33 -17.41 6.23
CA GLY A 101 9.39 -16.71 4.95
C GLY A 101 8.29 -17.05 3.96
N GLU A 102 7.32 -17.86 4.37
CA GLU A 102 6.06 -17.95 3.62
C GLU A 102 5.09 -16.86 4.03
N ASN A 103 5.33 -16.10 5.09
CA ASN A 103 4.51 -14.94 5.45
C ASN A 103 5.23 -14.04 6.46
N ASN A 104 5.84 -12.95 5.96
CA ASN A 104 6.17 -11.73 6.71
C ASN A 104 4.89 -11.00 7.19
N ILE A 105 3.94 -11.78 7.69
CA ILE A 105 2.64 -11.32 8.13
C ILE A 105 2.74 -11.10 9.64
N PRO A 106 2.54 -9.87 10.12
CA PRO A 106 2.55 -9.58 11.55
C PRO A 106 1.56 -10.48 12.31
N ASN A 107 1.89 -10.83 13.56
CA ASN A 107 0.98 -11.61 14.38
C ASN A 107 -0.39 -10.90 14.48
N GLY A 108 -1.46 -11.66 14.20
CA GLY A 108 -2.82 -11.13 14.11
C GLY A 108 -3.28 -10.77 12.69
N TRP A 109 -2.42 -10.90 11.68
CA TRP A 109 -2.78 -10.74 10.27
C TRP A 109 -2.97 -12.11 9.59
N VAL A 110 -3.60 -12.10 8.42
CA VAL A 110 -3.93 -13.30 7.63
C VAL A 110 -3.70 -13.04 6.15
N GLU A 111 -3.25 -14.06 5.44
CA GLU A 111 -3.21 -14.08 3.99
C GLU A 111 -4.58 -14.51 3.45
N THR A 112 -5.04 -13.82 2.42
CA THR A 112 -6.29 -14.10 1.71
C THR A 112 -6.09 -13.66 0.27
N THR A 113 -7.05 -13.94 -0.61
CA THR A 113 -6.99 -13.44 -1.99
C THR A 113 -7.87 -12.20 -2.15
N LEU A 114 -7.55 -11.35 -3.13
CA LEU A 114 -8.36 -10.17 -3.40
C LEU A 114 -9.84 -10.54 -3.62
N GLY A 115 -10.09 -11.63 -4.36
CA GLY A 115 -11.45 -12.11 -4.65
C GLY A 115 -12.26 -12.48 -3.42
N GLU A 116 -11.63 -12.84 -2.30
CA GLU A 116 -12.32 -13.18 -1.05
C GLU A 116 -12.81 -11.95 -0.29
N VAL A 117 -12.22 -10.77 -0.53
CA VAL A 117 -12.50 -9.56 0.24
C VAL A 117 -13.22 -8.46 -0.55
N VAL A 118 -13.40 -8.63 -1.86
CA VAL A 118 -14.07 -7.65 -2.74
C VAL A 118 -15.23 -8.25 -3.52
N ASP A 119 -16.14 -7.37 -3.92
CA ASP A 119 -17.12 -7.59 -4.97
C ASP A 119 -16.65 -6.91 -6.27
N ILE A 120 -16.77 -7.60 -7.41
CA ILE A 120 -16.36 -7.11 -8.73
C ILE A 120 -17.59 -6.75 -9.58
N PHE A 121 -17.57 -5.57 -10.19
CA PHE A 121 -18.68 -4.99 -10.96
C PHE A 121 -18.39 -4.80 -12.46
N ASN A 122 -17.38 -5.49 -13.00
CA ASN A 122 -16.96 -5.39 -14.40
C ASN A 122 -18.10 -5.62 -15.43
N GLN A 123 -19.13 -6.37 -15.04
CA GLN A 123 -20.33 -6.65 -15.84
C GLN A 123 -21.22 -5.42 -16.09
N LYS A 124 -21.08 -4.36 -15.29
CA LYS A 124 -21.83 -3.11 -15.45
C LYS A 124 -21.15 -2.13 -16.42
N ARG A 125 -19.91 -2.42 -16.88
CA ARG A 125 -19.14 -1.54 -17.77
C ARG A 125 -19.80 -1.44 -19.14
N ILE A 126 -19.86 -0.22 -19.67
CA ILE A 126 -20.35 0.04 -21.02
C ILE A 126 -19.33 0.93 -21.74
N PRO A 127 -18.50 0.39 -22.65
CA PRO A 127 -17.50 1.19 -23.36
C PRO A 127 -18.17 2.17 -24.33
N LEU A 128 -17.76 3.43 -24.31
CA LEU A 128 -18.22 4.45 -25.26
C LEU A 128 -17.07 4.91 -26.17
N SER A 129 -17.30 4.87 -27.48
CA SER A 129 -16.35 5.41 -28.45
C SER A 129 -16.23 6.94 -28.32
N THR A 130 -15.10 7.50 -28.74
CA THR A 130 -14.88 8.96 -28.75
C THR A 130 -15.98 9.71 -29.52
N LYS A 131 -16.47 9.15 -30.64
CA LYS A 131 -17.57 9.75 -31.42
C LYS A 131 -18.86 9.87 -30.60
N VAL A 132 -19.17 8.87 -29.77
CA VAL A 132 -20.36 8.88 -28.90
C VAL A 132 -20.15 9.85 -27.74
N ARG A 133 -19.00 9.81 -27.08
CA ARG A 133 -18.68 10.72 -25.95
C ARG A 133 -18.74 12.19 -26.37
N ASN A 134 -18.28 12.52 -27.58
CA ASN A 134 -18.37 13.89 -28.11
C ASN A 134 -19.81 14.41 -28.28
N LYS A 135 -20.79 13.52 -28.42
CA LYS A 135 -22.22 13.89 -28.54
C LYS A 135 -22.96 13.88 -27.20
N ARG A 136 -22.33 13.36 -26.15
CA ARG A 136 -22.93 13.13 -24.82
C ARG A 136 -22.22 13.94 -23.75
N LYS A 137 -21.84 15.18 -24.04
CA LYS A 137 -21.07 16.00 -23.08
C LYS A 137 -21.93 16.36 -21.86
N GLY A 138 -21.32 16.29 -20.68
CA GLY A 138 -21.99 16.61 -19.43
C GLY A 138 -21.01 16.74 -18.28
N ILE A 139 -21.48 16.47 -17.06
CA ILE A 139 -20.74 16.71 -15.82
C ILE A 139 -20.19 15.44 -15.16
N TYR A 140 -20.62 14.26 -15.61
CA TYR A 140 -20.23 13.00 -14.97
C TYR A 140 -18.92 12.48 -15.55
N PRO A 141 -17.91 12.16 -14.72
CA PRO A 141 -16.63 11.69 -15.22
C PRO A 141 -16.76 10.33 -15.91
N TYR A 142 -16.09 10.21 -17.06
CA TYR A 142 -15.88 8.97 -17.81
C TYR A 142 -14.46 8.47 -17.57
N TYR A 143 -14.32 7.41 -16.80
CA TYR A 143 -13.04 6.83 -16.41
C TYR A 143 -12.49 5.85 -17.46
N GLY A 144 -11.18 5.95 -17.70
CA GLY A 144 -10.37 4.97 -18.43
C GLY A 144 -9.56 4.09 -17.49
N ALA A 145 -8.45 3.54 -17.98
CA ALA A 145 -7.59 2.63 -17.20
C ALA A 145 -6.92 3.30 -15.99
N SER A 146 -6.49 4.57 -16.11
CA SER A 146 -5.65 5.25 -15.10
C SER A 146 -6.20 6.59 -14.61
N ASN A 147 -7.17 7.19 -15.32
CA ASN A 147 -7.67 8.53 -15.03
C ASN A 147 -9.05 8.79 -15.65
N ILE A 148 -9.58 9.99 -15.39
CA ILE A 148 -10.74 10.53 -16.11
C ILE A 148 -10.30 10.89 -17.53
N VAL A 149 -11.01 10.38 -18.52
CA VAL A 149 -10.71 10.61 -19.95
C VAL A 149 -11.63 11.68 -20.54
N ASP A 150 -12.85 11.83 -20.02
CA ASP A 150 -13.83 12.82 -20.49
C ASP A 150 -14.94 13.03 -19.44
N PHE A 151 -15.89 13.91 -19.73
CA PHE A 151 -17.12 14.10 -18.96
C PHE A 151 -18.35 13.96 -19.85
N ILE A 152 -19.34 13.20 -19.37
CA ILE A 152 -20.54 12.86 -20.11
C ILE A 152 -21.84 13.18 -19.36
N ASP A 153 -22.96 13.11 -20.09
CA ASP A 153 -24.31 13.49 -19.65
C ASP A 153 -25.01 12.47 -18.74
N ASP A 154 -24.40 11.33 -18.47
CA ASP A 154 -25.03 10.22 -17.74
C ASP A 154 -24.02 9.38 -16.92
N TYR A 155 -24.52 8.48 -16.08
CA TYR A 155 -23.72 7.65 -15.19
C TYR A 155 -24.29 6.23 -15.06
N ILE A 156 -23.40 5.27 -14.77
CA ILE A 156 -23.76 3.86 -14.53
C ILE A 156 -23.37 3.38 -13.13
N PHE A 157 -22.64 4.20 -12.38
CA PHE A 157 -22.27 3.98 -10.99
C PHE A 157 -22.60 5.21 -10.16
N ASP A 158 -23.02 4.98 -8.92
CA ASP A 158 -23.15 5.99 -7.86
C ASP A 158 -22.56 5.41 -6.56
N GLY A 159 -21.64 6.13 -5.95
CA GLY A 159 -20.97 5.76 -4.70
C GLY A 159 -19.44 5.72 -4.81
N GLU A 160 -18.80 5.00 -3.89
CA GLU A 160 -17.35 4.87 -3.81
C GLU A 160 -16.90 3.46 -4.25
N TYR A 161 -16.03 3.41 -5.26
CA TYR A 161 -15.48 2.18 -5.82
C TYR A 161 -13.98 2.36 -6.09
N LEU A 162 -13.23 1.27 -5.99
CA LEU A 162 -11.84 1.21 -6.40
C LEU A 162 -11.79 0.80 -7.88
N LEU A 163 -11.15 1.61 -8.72
CA LEU A 163 -10.86 1.29 -10.10
C LEU A 163 -9.42 0.80 -10.21
N ILE A 164 -9.21 -0.35 -10.86
CA ILE A 164 -7.88 -0.94 -11.07
C ILE A 164 -7.67 -1.12 -12.57
N SER A 165 -6.56 -0.66 -13.13
CA SER A 165 -6.25 -0.80 -14.56
C SER A 165 -6.30 -2.27 -15.00
N GLU A 166 -7.04 -2.59 -16.06
CA GLU A 166 -7.11 -3.93 -16.65
C GLU A 166 -6.02 -4.13 -17.71
N ASP A 167 -5.70 -3.10 -18.49
CA ASP A 167 -4.71 -3.15 -19.55
C ASP A 167 -3.95 -1.83 -19.73
N GLY A 168 -2.85 -1.90 -20.48
CA GLY A 168 -2.03 -0.76 -20.88
C GLY A 168 -0.61 -0.77 -20.30
N GLU A 169 0.30 -0.07 -20.96
CA GLU A 169 1.74 -0.03 -20.61
C GLU A 169 2.01 0.49 -19.19
N ASN A 170 1.05 1.24 -18.63
CA ASN A 170 1.13 1.74 -17.26
C ASN A 170 1.13 0.62 -16.20
N LEU A 171 0.64 -0.59 -16.52
CA LEU A 171 0.71 -1.74 -15.60
C LEU A 171 2.16 -2.13 -15.27
N ASN A 172 3.07 -2.01 -16.25
CA ASN A 172 4.49 -2.28 -16.09
C ASN A 172 5.25 -1.04 -15.60
N THR A 173 5.06 0.10 -16.28
CA THR A 173 5.86 1.31 -16.04
C THR A 173 5.50 2.03 -14.74
N ARG A 174 4.26 1.90 -14.26
CA ARG A 174 3.75 2.55 -13.03
C ARG A 174 3.94 4.07 -13.01
N ASN A 175 3.98 4.74 -14.17
CA ASN A 175 4.11 6.19 -14.29
C ASN A 175 2.91 6.95 -13.68
N THR A 176 1.73 6.32 -13.70
CA THR A 176 0.52 6.80 -13.04
C THR A 176 -0.05 5.72 -12.13
N PRO A 177 -0.87 6.08 -11.12
CA PRO A 177 -1.53 5.09 -10.27
C PRO A 177 -2.32 4.09 -11.11
N ILE A 178 -2.09 2.80 -10.86
CA ILE A 178 -2.87 1.71 -11.48
C ILE A 178 -4.16 1.40 -10.72
N ALA A 179 -4.34 2.00 -9.55
CA ALA A 179 -5.49 1.81 -8.68
C ALA A 179 -5.85 3.14 -8.04
N PHE A 180 -7.11 3.54 -8.12
CA PHE A 180 -7.59 4.83 -7.59
C PHE A 180 -9.08 4.78 -7.27
N ILE A 181 -9.51 5.63 -6.34
CA ILE A 181 -10.91 5.68 -5.90
C ILE A 181 -11.74 6.57 -6.84
N ALA A 182 -12.85 6.03 -7.35
CA ALA A 182 -13.89 6.79 -8.02
C ALA A 182 -15.05 7.03 -7.04
N LYS A 183 -15.44 8.30 -6.86
CA LYS A 183 -16.47 8.75 -5.93
C LYS A 183 -17.63 9.41 -6.67
N GLY A 184 -18.85 9.21 -6.17
CA GLY A 184 -20.06 9.85 -6.68
C GLY A 184 -20.59 9.17 -7.95
N LYS A 185 -21.20 9.97 -8.83
CA LYS A 185 -21.83 9.50 -10.07
C LYS A 185 -20.83 9.49 -11.20
N PHE A 186 -20.60 8.34 -11.82
CA PHE A 186 -19.61 8.21 -12.90
C PHE A 186 -19.93 7.10 -13.91
N TRP A 187 -19.18 7.14 -15.01
CA TRP A 187 -19.14 6.12 -16.05
C TRP A 187 -17.72 5.58 -16.19
N VAL A 188 -17.56 4.32 -16.61
CA VAL A 188 -16.24 3.69 -16.74
C VAL A 188 -16.16 2.79 -17.96
N ASN A 189 -15.00 2.82 -18.63
CA ASN A 189 -14.70 2.00 -19.79
C ASN A 189 -14.35 0.54 -19.42
N ASN A 190 -14.16 -0.33 -20.41
CA ASN A 190 -13.76 -1.74 -20.23
C ASN A 190 -12.29 -1.93 -19.77
N HIS A 191 -11.45 -0.90 -19.85
CA HIS A 191 -10.02 -0.95 -19.49
C HIS A 191 -9.72 -0.80 -17.98
N ALA A 192 -10.75 -0.74 -17.12
CA ALA A 192 -10.57 -0.67 -15.67
C ALA A 192 -11.51 -1.67 -14.99
N HIS A 193 -10.98 -2.50 -14.10
CA HIS A 193 -11.76 -3.29 -13.18
C HIS A 193 -12.44 -2.41 -12.14
N ILE A 194 -13.71 -2.69 -11.83
CA ILE A 194 -14.45 -2.02 -10.76
C ILE A 194 -14.59 -2.98 -9.60
N VAL A 195 -13.99 -2.61 -8.48
CA VAL A 195 -14.01 -3.38 -7.24
C VAL A 195 -14.55 -2.55 -6.09
N LYS A 196 -15.27 -3.21 -5.18
CA LYS A 196 -15.68 -2.64 -3.89
C LYS A 196 -15.35 -3.64 -2.81
N GLY A 197 -14.69 -3.20 -1.74
CA GLY A 197 -14.49 -4.06 -0.58
C GLY A 197 -15.83 -4.49 -0.01
N LYS A 198 -15.94 -5.74 0.46
CA LYS A 198 -17.13 -6.26 1.17
C LYS A 198 -17.51 -5.40 2.37
N TYR A 199 -16.53 -4.67 2.91
CA TYR A 199 -16.73 -3.62 3.90
C TYR A 199 -16.13 -2.29 3.42
N PRO A 200 -16.73 -1.13 3.77
CA PRO A 200 -16.26 0.18 3.31
C PRO A 200 -14.79 0.45 3.59
N HIS A 201 -14.30 0.07 4.78
CA HIS A 201 -12.90 0.27 5.19
C HIS A 201 -11.89 -0.51 4.33
N LEU A 202 -12.30 -1.62 3.73
CA LEU A 202 -11.43 -2.42 2.85
C LEU A 202 -11.19 -1.74 1.51
N THR A 203 -12.19 -1.05 0.94
CA THR A 203 -12.04 -0.41 -0.38
C THR A 203 -10.86 0.58 -0.39
N LYS A 204 -10.77 1.42 0.64
CA LYS A 204 -9.69 2.40 0.79
C LYS A 204 -8.35 1.76 1.09
N TYR A 205 -8.34 0.79 2.02
CA TYR A 205 -7.14 0.00 2.33
C TYR A 205 -6.53 -0.62 1.07
N LEU A 206 -7.36 -1.23 0.22
CA LEU A 206 -6.92 -1.86 -1.01
C LEU A 206 -6.35 -0.86 -2.02
N GLY A 207 -6.91 0.34 -2.14
CA GLY A 207 -6.35 1.38 -3.02
C GLY A 207 -4.89 1.71 -2.67
N LEU A 208 -4.59 1.83 -1.38
CA LEU A 208 -3.23 2.07 -0.90
C LEU A 208 -2.35 0.83 -1.01
N TYR A 209 -2.88 -0.35 -0.73
CA TYR A 209 -2.17 -1.61 -0.90
C TYR A 209 -1.67 -1.78 -2.35
N PHE A 210 -2.54 -1.54 -3.34
CA PHE A 210 -2.19 -1.62 -4.77
C PHE A 210 -1.13 -0.59 -5.22
N SER A 211 -0.99 0.53 -4.49
CA SER A 211 0.07 1.51 -4.75
C SER A 211 1.47 0.97 -4.42
N LYS A 212 1.57 -0.02 -3.54
CA LYS A 212 2.83 -0.65 -3.11
C LYS A 212 3.00 -2.07 -3.61
N LEU A 213 1.93 -2.71 -4.05
CA LEU A 213 1.93 -4.09 -4.49
C LEU A 213 2.62 -4.25 -5.85
N ASP A 214 3.59 -5.15 -5.90
CA ASP A 214 4.12 -5.67 -7.16
C ASP A 214 3.12 -6.68 -7.72
N ILE A 215 2.62 -6.41 -8.94
CA ILE A 215 1.66 -7.27 -9.63
C ILE A 215 2.28 -7.91 -10.88
N SER A 216 3.59 -7.77 -11.10
CA SER A 216 4.27 -8.20 -12.33
C SER A 216 4.02 -9.68 -12.63
N ALA A 217 3.95 -10.52 -11.60
CA ALA A 217 3.64 -11.95 -11.71
C ALA A 217 2.19 -12.25 -12.20
N PHE A 218 1.29 -11.29 -12.11
CA PHE A 218 -0.12 -11.41 -12.49
C PHE A 218 -0.45 -10.73 -13.82
N ILE A 219 0.52 -10.01 -14.39
CA ILE A 219 0.39 -9.38 -15.70
C ILE A 219 0.73 -10.41 -16.78
N THR A 220 -0.09 -10.39 -17.84
CA THR A 220 0.08 -11.24 -19.02
C THR A 220 0.18 -10.38 -20.27
N GLY A 221 0.73 -10.94 -21.35
CA GLY A 221 0.85 -10.24 -22.64
C GLY A 221 2.12 -9.41 -22.75
N ALA A 222 3.01 -9.79 -23.69
CA ALA A 222 4.30 -9.14 -23.87
C ALA A 222 4.22 -7.77 -24.56
N VAL A 223 3.33 -7.62 -25.54
CA VAL A 223 3.18 -6.38 -26.33
C VAL A 223 2.11 -5.44 -25.75
N GLN A 224 1.08 -6.02 -25.14
CA GLN A 224 0.03 -5.26 -24.44
C GLN A 224 -0.19 -5.89 -23.07
N PRO A 225 0.40 -5.32 -22.01
CA PRO A 225 0.24 -5.80 -20.64
C PRO A 225 -1.23 -5.82 -20.24
N LYS A 226 -1.64 -6.92 -19.61
CA LYS A 226 -3.01 -7.14 -19.16
C LYS A 226 -3.06 -7.85 -17.82
N LEU A 227 -3.79 -7.26 -16.88
CA LEU A 227 -4.25 -7.89 -15.65
C LEU A 227 -5.66 -8.44 -15.91
N SER A 228 -5.81 -9.75 -16.07
CA SER A 228 -7.13 -10.34 -16.29
C SER A 228 -7.94 -10.37 -14.99
N LYS A 229 -9.28 -10.43 -15.06
CA LYS A 229 -10.12 -10.67 -13.88
C LYS A 229 -9.69 -11.94 -13.13
N GLY A 230 -9.33 -13.00 -13.85
CA GLY A 230 -8.89 -14.26 -13.26
C GLY A 230 -7.60 -14.12 -12.46
N ASN A 231 -6.65 -13.33 -12.96
CA ASN A 231 -5.41 -13.06 -12.23
C ASN A 231 -5.65 -12.10 -11.07
N LEU A 232 -6.46 -11.05 -11.28
CA LEU A 232 -6.83 -10.06 -10.29
C LEU A 232 -7.39 -10.70 -9.01
N VAL A 233 -8.32 -11.64 -9.13
CA VAL A 233 -8.95 -12.26 -7.95
C VAL A 233 -7.98 -13.11 -7.13
N ASN A 234 -6.93 -13.63 -7.77
CA ASN A 234 -5.94 -14.51 -7.15
C ASN A 234 -4.73 -13.76 -6.59
N ILE A 235 -4.70 -12.43 -6.71
CA ILE A 235 -3.66 -11.62 -6.08
C ILE A 235 -3.69 -11.87 -4.56
N PRO A 236 -2.59 -12.36 -3.95
CA PRO A 236 -2.51 -12.54 -2.52
C PRO A 236 -2.47 -11.18 -1.86
N ILE A 237 -3.25 -11.03 -0.80
CA ILE A 237 -3.28 -9.84 0.02
C ILE A 237 -3.15 -10.23 1.49
N THR A 238 -2.55 -9.33 2.25
CA THR A 238 -2.41 -9.50 3.68
C THR A 238 -3.31 -8.50 4.40
N ILE A 239 -4.17 -8.97 5.30
CA ILE A 239 -5.03 -8.09 6.09
C ILE A 239 -4.98 -8.44 7.59
N PRO A 240 -5.17 -7.46 8.49
CA PRO A 240 -5.37 -7.77 9.90
C PRO A 240 -6.62 -8.65 10.09
N LYS A 241 -6.56 -9.68 10.93
CA LYS A 241 -7.75 -10.48 11.30
C LYS A 241 -8.76 -9.65 12.09
N SER A 242 -8.29 -8.68 12.87
CA SER A 242 -9.12 -7.81 13.68
C SER A 242 -9.81 -6.74 12.83
N ILE A 243 -11.15 -6.74 12.81
CA ILE A 243 -11.95 -5.68 12.17
C ILE A 243 -11.67 -4.31 12.80
N ALA A 244 -11.41 -4.25 14.10
CA ALA A 244 -11.06 -3.01 14.78
C ALA A 244 -9.72 -2.45 14.25
N GLU A 245 -8.72 -3.31 14.05
CA GLU A 245 -7.43 -2.92 13.47
C GLU A 245 -7.58 -2.49 12.01
N GLN A 246 -8.36 -3.23 11.21
CA GLN A 246 -8.68 -2.83 9.83
C GLN A 246 -9.33 -1.44 9.76
N LYS A 247 -10.30 -1.16 10.64
CA LYS A 247 -10.96 0.15 10.72
C LYS A 247 -10.00 1.25 11.18
N ALA A 248 -9.17 1.01 12.18
CA ALA A 248 -8.19 1.98 12.68
C ALA A 248 -7.19 2.37 11.59
N ILE A 249 -6.66 1.37 10.85
CA ILE A 249 -5.78 1.59 9.70
C ILE A 249 -6.52 2.42 8.63
N ALA A 250 -7.72 2.00 8.24
CA ALA A 250 -8.48 2.71 7.21
C ALA A 250 -8.84 4.16 7.62
N GLN A 251 -9.11 4.42 8.89
CA GLN A 251 -9.39 5.76 9.42
C GLN A 251 -8.18 6.68 9.34
N ILE A 252 -7.01 6.21 9.78
CA ILE A 252 -5.75 6.96 9.69
C ILE A 252 -5.46 7.32 8.23
N LEU A 253 -5.56 6.33 7.35
CA LEU A 253 -5.31 6.50 5.93
C LEU A 253 -6.31 7.46 5.27
N THR A 254 -7.60 7.33 5.59
CA THR A 254 -8.65 8.26 5.13
C THR A 254 -8.36 9.70 5.57
N ALA A 255 -7.92 9.90 6.82
CA ALA A 255 -7.62 11.26 7.30
C ALA A 255 -6.47 11.93 6.53
N PHE A 256 -5.47 11.15 6.07
CA PHE A 256 -4.42 11.67 5.20
C PHE A 256 -4.93 11.97 3.80
N ASP A 257 -5.71 11.09 3.19
CA ASP A 257 -6.29 11.32 1.86
C ASP A 257 -7.21 12.54 1.84
N ASP A 258 -8.09 12.68 2.84
CA ASP A 258 -8.98 13.84 2.97
C ASP A 258 -8.18 15.14 3.11
N LYS A 259 -7.03 15.10 3.81
CA LYS A 259 -6.14 16.25 3.93
C LYS A 259 -5.44 16.58 2.60
N ILE A 260 -5.03 15.57 1.83
CA ILE A 260 -4.43 15.77 0.50
C ILE A 260 -5.47 16.40 -0.44
N GLU A 261 -6.69 15.86 -0.50
CA GLU A 261 -7.78 16.40 -1.31
C GLU A 261 -8.09 17.86 -0.92
N LEU A 262 -8.15 18.16 0.38
CA LEU A 262 -8.38 19.52 0.88
C LEU A 262 -7.26 20.48 0.45
N LEU A 263 -6.00 20.10 0.60
CA LEU A 263 -4.85 20.93 0.21
C LEU A 263 -4.82 21.20 -1.29
N GLN A 264 -5.15 20.20 -2.11
CA GLN A 264 -5.24 20.36 -3.56
C GLN A 264 -6.37 21.32 -3.95
N ALA A 265 -7.54 21.22 -3.30
CA ALA A 265 -8.66 22.15 -3.52
C ALA A 265 -8.31 23.58 -3.12
N GLN A 266 -7.60 23.76 -2.01
CA GLN A 266 -7.10 25.05 -1.56
C GLN A 266 -6.10 25.65 -2.56
N ASN A 267 -5.12 24.87 -3.02
CA ASN A 267 -4.15 25.33 -4.02
C ASN A 267 -4.83 25.79 -5.32
N LYS A 268 -5.82 25.04 -5.80
CA LYS A 268 -6.60 25.43 -6.99
C LYS A 268 -7.39 26.73 -6.78
N THR A 269 -7.94 26.92 -5.58
CA THR A 269 -8.67 28.14 -5.21
C THR A 269 -7.73 29.35 -5.15
N LEU A 270 -6.55 29.18 -4.54
CA LEU A 270 -5.51 30.21 -4.49
C LEU A 270 -5.03 30.60 -5.90
N GLU A 271 -4.79 29.61 -6.75
CA GLU A 271 -4.40 29.85 -8.15
C GLU A 271 -5.47 30.64 -8.91
N THR A 272 -6.74 30.23 -8.79
CA THR A 272 -7.87 30.92 -9.42
C THR A 272 -8.00 32.35 -8.91
N THR A 273 -7.80 32.55 -7.61
CA THR A 273 -7.87 33.88 -6.97
C THR A 273 -6.73 34.76 -7.47
N ALA A 274 -5.50 34.24 -7.54
CA ALA A 274 -4.35 34.96 -8.06
C ALA A 274 -4.53 35.34 -9.54
N GLN A 275 -5.01 34.42 -10.38
CA GLN A 275 -5.32 34.70 -11.79
C GLN A 275 -6.42 35.76 -11.93
N THR A 276 -7.44 35.70 -11.08
CA THR A 276 -8.53 36.69 -11.07
C THR A 276 -8.03 38.07 -10.68
N ILE A 277 -7.25 38.18 -9.59
CA ILE A 277 -6.64 39.45 -9.16
C ILE A 277 -5.73 40.01 -10.25
N PHE A 278 -4.87 39.16 -10.85
CA PHE A 278 -4.00 39.58 -11.94
C PHE A 278 -4.80 40.11 -13.14
N LYS A 279 -5.86 39.41 -13.55
CA LYS A 279 -6.71 39.85 -14.65
C LYS A 279 -7.46 41.15 -14.33
N GLU A 280 -7.93 41.31 -13.08
CA GLU A 280 -8.60 42.52 -12.62
C GLU A 280 -7.66 43.74 -12.56
N TRP A 281 -6.40 43.53 -12.21
CA TRP A 281 -5.42 44.61 -12.04
C TRP A 281 -4.64 44.93 -13.31
N PHE A 282 -4.41 43.96 -14.19
CA PHE A 282 -3.54 44.11 -15.35
C PHE A 282 -4.23 43.74 -16.66
N GLY A 283 -5.21 42.83 -16.64
CA GLY A 283 -5.89 42.34 -17.85
C GLY A 283 -6.92 43.29 -18.47
N LYS A 284 -7.15 44.45 -17.86
CA LYS A 284 -8.08 45.49 -18.35
C LYS A 284 -7.42 46.49 -19.28
N TYR A 285 -6.09 46.53 -19.32
CA TYR A 285 -5.32 47.53 -20.05
C TYR A 285 -4.78 46.94 -21.36
N GLN A 286 -4.96 47.67 -22.46
CA GLN A 286 -4.40 47.37 -23.77
C GLN A 286 -3.27 48.36 -24.12
N ILE A 287 -2.50 48.03 -25.15
CA ILE A 287 -1.46 48.92 -25.68
C ILE A 287 -2.14 50.19 -26.20
N GLY A 288 -1.89 51.31 -25.51
CA GLY A 288 -2.49 52.62 -25.83
C GLY A 288 -3.43 53.17 -24.76
N ASP A 289 -3.79 52.37 -23.74
CA ASP A 289 -4.63 52.85 -22.64
C ASP A 289 -3.85 53.77 -21.68
N GLU A 290 -4.55 54.75 -21.09
CA GLU A 290 -4.01 55.53 -19.98
C GLU A 290 -3.82 54.62 -18.75
N LEU A 291 -2.57 54.50 -18.31
CA LEU A 291 -2.23 53.68 -17.16
C LEU A 291 -2.63 54.36 -15.84
N PRO A 292 -2.91 53.58 -14.78
CA PRO A 292 -3.17 54.12 -13.45
C PRO A 292 -2.03 55.01 -12.94
N GLU A 293 -2.37 55.96 -12.08
CA GLU A 293 -1.41 56.87 -11.46
C GLU A 293 -0.24 56.11 -10.79
N GLY A 294 1.00 56.49 -11.14
CA GLY A 294 2.23 55.86 -10.63
C GLY A 294 2.76 54.67 -11.44
N TRP A 295 2.02 54.17 -12.44
CA TRP A 295 2.47 53.09 -13.33
C TRP A 295 3.33 53.63 -14.47
N ARG A 296 4.29 52.84 -14.93
CA ARG A 296 5.21 53.22 -16.02
C ARG A 296 5.54 52.00 -16.86
N MET A 297 5.56 52.18 -18.19
CA MET A 297 6.08 51.19 -19.12
C MET A 297 7.60 51.34 -19.18
N PHE A 298 8.34 50.25 -18.95
CA PHE A 298 9.76 50.21 -19.24
C PHE A 298 9.94 49.84 -20.72
N GLN A 299 10.63 50.69 -21.48
CA GLN A 299 11.08 50.41 -22.84
C GLN A 299 12.41 49.66 -22.83
#